data_AF-A0A645E232-F1
#
_entry.id   AF-A0A645E232-F1
#
_cell.length_a   1.000
_cell.length_b   1.000
_cell.length_c   1.000
_cell.angle_alpha   90.00
_cell.angle_beta   90.00
_cell.angle_gamma   90.00
#
_symmetry.space_group_name_H-M   'P 1'
#
loop_
_entity.id
_entity.type
_entity.pdbx_description
1 polymer ?
#
loop_
_entity_poly.entity_id
_entity_poly.type
_entity_poly.pdbx_seq_one_letter_code
_entity_poly.pdbx_strand_id
1 'polypeptide(L)' 'MDYAKFFAEVADWILMVNQKASEHGMQSDAFWDWVMHSSGEFGVRYKNNELVVRQMLMLLDWLELVHKKTMEG' A
#
# COMPACT_ATOMS: atom_id res chain seq x y z
N MET A 1 17.50 2.66 -11.29
CA MET A 1 16.37 1.95 -10.68
C MET A 1 16.05 0.76 -11.55
N ASP A 2 15.77 -0.39 -10.96
CA ASP A 2 15.27 -1.56 -11.69
C ASP A 2 13.74 -1.52 -11.64
N TYR A 3 13.12 -1.17 -12.77
CA TYR A 3 11.67 -0.99 -12.86
C TYR A 3 10.92 -2.33 -12.80
N ALA A 4 11.47 -3.39 -13.40
CA ALA A 4 10.83 -4.71 -13.40
C ALA A 4 10.77 -5.25 -11.96
N LYS A 5 11.88 -5.13 -11.23
CA LYS A 5 11.92 -5.47 -9.81
C LYS A 5 10.95 -4.63 -8.98
N PHE A 6 10.91 -3.32 -9.20
CA PHE A 6 9.99 -2.43 -8.47
C PHE A 6 8.53 -2.83 -8.65
N PHE A 7 8.07 -3.03 -9.88
CA PHE A 7 6.67 -3.37 -10.11
C PHE A 7 6.32 -4.79 -9.64
N ALA A 8 7.28 -5.72 -9.62
CA ALA A 8 7.10 -7.02 -8.98
C ALA A 8 6.89 -6.87 -7.46
N GLU A 9 7.74 -6.08 -6.79
CA GLU A 9 7.59 -5.80 -5.35
C GLU A 9 6.27 -5.07 -5.03
N VAL A 10 5.80 -4.18 -5.90
CA VAL A 10 4.49 -3.53 -5.76
C VAL A 10 3.35 -4.56 -5.86
N ALA A 11 3.42 -5.48 -6.83
CA ALA A 11 2.42 -6.53 -6.96
C ALA A 11 2.37 -7.43 -5.71
N ASP A 12 3.54 -7.82 -5.19
CA ASP A 12 3.65 -8.59 -3.96
C ASP A 12 3.07 -7.82 -2.75
N TRP A 13 3.33 -6.51 -2.67
CA TRP A 13 2.78 -5.66 -1.61
C TRP A 13 1.24 -5.60 -1.65
N ILE A 14 0.63 -5.51 -2.83
CA ILE A 14 -0.84 -5.55 -2.98
C ILE A 14 -1.41 -6.87 -2.46
N LEU A 15 -0.74 -8.00 -2.71
CA LEU A 15 -1.16 -9.30 -2.17
C LEU A 15 -1.08 -9.32 -0.64
N MET A 16 -0.03 -8.75 -0.05
CA MET A 16 0.10 -8.62 1.40
C MET A 16 -0.98 -7.72 2.01
N VAL A 17 -1.34 -6.62 1.34
CA VAL A 17 -2.45 -5.75 1.79
C VAL A 17 -3.74 -6.55 1.92
N ASN A 18 -4.07 -7.40 0.93
CA ASN A 18 -5.26 -8.25 0.99
C ASN A 18 -5.19 -9.24 2.16
N GLN A 19 -4.03 -9.84 2.40
CA GLN A 19 -3.82 -10.72 3.55
C GLN A 19 -4.03 -9.97 4.87
N LYS A 20 -3.43 -8.77 5.01
CA LYS A 20 -3.54 -7.95 6.22
C LYS A 20 -4.97 -7.45 6.46
N ALA A 21 -5.69 -7.10 5.40
CA ALA A 21 -7.10 -6.75 5.47
C ALA A 21 -7.94 -7.94 5.97
N SER A 22 -7.61 -9.17 5.54
CA SER A 22 -8.29 -10.38 6.02
C SER A 22 -7.95 -10.74 7.47
N GLU A 23 -6.71 -10.46 7.91
CA GLU A 23 -6.25 -10.77 9.27
C GLU A 23 -6.79 -9.80 10.33
N HIS A 24 -6.73 -8.50 10.05
CA HIS A 24 -7.04 -7.46 11.03
C HIS A 24 -8.36 -6.74 10.76
N GLY A 25 -8.91 -6.85 9.54
CA GLY A 25 -10.00 -6.01 9.07
C GLY A 25 -9.52 -4.62 8.66
N MET A 26 -10.03 -4.13 7.53
CA MET A 26 -9.69 -2.81 6.98
C MET A 26 -10.16 -1.63 7.86
N GLN A 27 -10.99 -1.90 8.88
CA GLN A 27 -11.44 -0.92 9.86
C GLN A 27 -10.48 -0.75 11.05
N SER A 28 -9.46 -1.60 11.15
CA SER A 28 -8.54 -1.58 12.30
C SER A 28 -7.40 -0.59 12.12
N ASP A 29 -7.01 0.08 13.19
CA ASP A 29 -5.80 0.92 13.22
C ASP A 29 -4.55 0.10 12.88
N ALA A 30 -4.49 -1.15 13.34
CA ALA A 30 -3.38 -2.07 13.06
C ALA A 30 -3.17 -2.31 11.55
N PHE A 31 -4.25 -2.37 10.77
CA PHE A 31 -4.16 -2.48 9.32
C PHE A 31 -3.56 -1.21 8.71
N TRP A 32 -4.08 -0.04 9.09
CA TRP A 32 -3.63 1.25 8.54
C TRP A 32 -2.21 1.62 8.96
N ASP A 33 -1.81 1.32 10.19
CA ASP A 33 -0.44 1.50 10.66
C ASP A 33 0.55 0.68 9.82
N TRP A 34 0.19 -0.56 9.49
CA TRP A 34 0.99 -1.42 8.63
C TRP A 34 1.04 -0.90 7.19
N VAL A 35 -0.10 -0.47 6.63
CA VAL A 35 -0.16 0.12 5.27
C VAL A 35 0.72 1.36 5.17
N MET A 36 0.64 2.27 6.15
CA MET A 36 1.42 3.51 6.16
C MET A 36 2.92 3.26 6.32
N HIS A 37 3.32 2.35 7.21
CA HIS A 37 4.74 2.00 7.38
C HIS A 37 5.29 1.30 6.14
N SER A 38 4.65 0.23 5.70
CA SER A 38 5.15 -0.59 4.59
C SER A 38 5.18 0.17 3.26
N SER A 39 4.23 1.08 3.02
CA SER A 39 4.27 1.94 1.82
C SER A 39 5.42 2.96 1.87
N GLY A 40 5.73 3.52 3.05
CA GLY A 40 6.86 4.43 3.25
C GLY A 40 8.22 3.75 3.04
N GLU A 41 8.35 2.45 3.35
CA GLU A 41 9.59 1.70 3.14
C GLU A 41 10.01 1.63 1.66
N PHE A 42 9.05 1.65 0.71
CA PHE A 42 9.37 1.75 -0.71
C PHE A 42 10.08 3.07 -1.03
N GLY A 43 9.62 4.19 -0.45
CA GLY A 43 10.27 5.48 -0.58
C GLY A 43 11.73 5.42 -0.14
N VAL A 44 11.99 4.88 1.05
CA VAL A 44 13.36 4.73 1.58
C VAL A 44 14.21 3.82 0.69
N ARG A 45 13.70 2.63 0.34
CA ARG A 45 14.41 1.61 -0.46
C ARG A 45 14.84 2.15 -1.82
N TYR A 46 13.97 2.94 -2.44
CA TYR A 46 14.18 3.50 -3.76
C TYR A 46 14.65 4.97 -3.73
N LYS A 47 15.18 5.43 -2.59
CA LYS A 47 15.78 6.76 -2.41
C LYS A 47 14.85 7.91 -2.83
N ASN A 48 13.58 7.82 -2.44
CA ASN A 48 12.52 8.77 -2.74
C ASN A 48 12.39 9.09 -4.24
N ASN A 49 12.62 8.09 -5.10
CA ASN A 49 12.38 8.24 -6.52
C ASN A 49 10.92 8.65 -6.77
N GLU A 50 10.73 9.66 -7.63
CA GLU A 50 9.43 10.26 -7.86
C GLU A 50 8.36 9.27 -8.34
N LEU A 51 8.71 8.34 -9.24
CA LEU A 51 7.77 7.33 -9.73
C LEU A 51 7.30 6.42 -8.60
N VAL A 52 8.20 6.01 -7.71
CA VAL A 52 7.88 5.14 -6.57
C VAL A 52 6.95 5.85 -5.61
N VAL A 53 7.27 7.09 -5.24
CA VAL A 53 6.43 7.89 -4.33
C VAL A 53 5.03 8.07 -4.93
N ARG A 54 4.92 8.46 -6.20
CA ARG A 54 3.64 8.63 -6.88
C ARG A 54 2.85 7.31 -6.96
N GLN A 55 3.52 6.21 -7.27
CA GLN A 55 2.91 4.89 -7.35
C GLN A 55 2.35 4.44 -6.00
N MET A 56 3.09 4.63 -4.91
CA MET A 56 2.61 4.26 -3.57
C MET A 56 1.48 5.17 -3.09
N LEU A 57 1.54 6.48 -3.33
CA LEU A 57 0.45 7.40 -3.01
C LEU A 57 -0.85 7.01 -3.74
N MET A 58 -0.78 6.69 -5.03
CA MET A 58 -1.95 6.23 -5.79
C MET A 58 -2.57 4.97 -5.18
N LEU A 59 -1.76 4.03 -4.69
CA LEU A 59 -2.26 2.81 -4.03
C LEU A 59 -2.89 3.10 -2.67
N LEU A 60 -2.37 4.07 -1.91
CA LEU A 60 -2.99 4.54 -0.66
C LEU A 60 -4.36 5.18 -0.94
N ASP A 61 -4.46 6.06 -1.94
CA ASP A 61 -5.73 6.67 -2.36
C ASP A 61 -6.76 5.60 -2.77
N TRP A 62 -6.32 4.56 -3.48
CA TRP A 62 -7.16 3.43 -3.84
C TRP A 62 -7.67 2.68 -2.60
N LEU A 63 -6.83 2.40 -1.62
CA LEU A 63 -7.23 1.72 -0.39
C LEU A 63 -8.22 2.55 0.42
N GLU A 64 -8.01 3.85 0.55
CA GLU A 64 -8.97 4.74 1.22
C GLU A 64 -10.33 4.73 0.52
N LEU A 65 -10.35 4.71 -0.81
CA LEU A 65 -11.60 4.64 -1.58
C LEU A 65 -12.34 3.32 -1.32
N VAL A 66 -11.62 2.20 -1.26
CA VAL A 66 -12.21 0.89 -0.94
C VAL A 66 -12.78 0.88 0.48
N HIS A 67 -12.04 1.44 1.45
CA HIS A 67 -12.49 1.54 2.84
C HIS A 67 -13.74 2.41 2.99
N LYS A 68 -13.76 3.60 2.38
CA LYS A 68 -14.94 4.48 2.36
C LYS A 68 -16.18 3.78 1.81
N LYS A 69 -16.05 3.08 0.67
CA LYS A 69 -17.16 2.30 0.07
C LYS A 69 -17.66 1.18 0.99
N THR A 70 -16.78 0.60 1.80
CA THR A 70 -17.14 -0.46 2.75
C THR A 70 -17.88 0.10 3.98
N MET A 71 -17.69 1.38 4.31
CA MET A 71 -18.40 2.04 5.42
C MET A 71 -19.77 2.61 5.01
N GLU A 72 -19.97 2.90 3.73
CA GLU A 72 -21.21 3.48 3.20
C GLU A 72 -22.28 2.44 2.83
N GLY A 73 -21.91 1.15 2.73
CA GLY A 73 -22.81 0.04 2.41
C GLY A 73 -23.22 -0.76 3.64
#